data_AF-A0A938S7P8-F1
#
_entry.id   AF-A0A938S7P8-F1
#
_cell.length_a   1.000
_cell.length_b   1.000
_cell.length_c   1.000
_cell.angle_alpha   90.00
_cell.angle_beta   90.00
_cell.angle_gamma   90.00
#
_symmetry.space_group_name_H-M   'P 1'
#
loop_
_entity.id
_entity.type
_entity.pdbx_description
1 polymer ?
#
loop_
_entity_poly.entity_id
_entity_poly.type
_entity_poly.pdbx_seq_one_letter_code
_entity_poly.pdbx_strand_id
1 'polypeptide(L)'
;MAIVLPVRYCELNAPTGVPWTEDRFDLKTLTWRIKPREAALVMVDVWDIHPYESHLKRGAEITQERSSVRAAGRMPGSPSRRPSGATSG
;
A
#
# COMPACT_ATOMS: atom_id res chain seq x y z
N MET A 1 15.88 -21.18 -26.15
CA MET A 1 15.57 -21.88 -24.88
C MET A 1 14.82 -20.90 -23.98
N ALA A 2 13.74 -21.33 -23.33
CA ALA A 2 12.90 -20.49 -22.46
C ALA A 2 12.97 -20.98 -21.02
N ILE A 3 12.92 -20.07 -20.06
CA ILE A 3 12.80 -20.38 -18.64
C ILE A 3 11.32 -20.54 -18.34
N VAL A 4 10.94 -21.67 -17.75
CA VAL A 4 9.57 -21.95 -17.31
C VAL A 4 9.55 -21.85 -15.80
N LEU A 5 8.78 -20.90 -15.26
CA LEU A 5 8.75 -20.61 -13.83
C LEU A 5 7.31 -20.65 -13.30
N PRO A 6 7.03 -21.47 -12.27
CA PRO A 6 5.83 -21.28 -11.48
C PRO A 6 6.01 -20.03 -10.62
N VAL A 7 5.11 -19.06 -10.74
CA VAL A 7 5.12 -17.82 -9.96
C VAL A 7 3.88 -17.75 -9.07
N ARG A 8 4.07 -17.33 -7.82
CA ARG A 8 2.95 -17.04 -6.91
C ARG A 8 2.45 -15.63 -7.23
N TYR A 9 1.16 -15.51 -7.46
CA TYR A 9 0.48 -14.27 -7.77
C TYR A 9 -0.62 -14.03 -6.73
N CYS A 10 -0.64 -12.87 -6.12
CA CYS A 10 -1.75 -12.46 -5.26
C CYS A 10 -2.64 -11.53 -6.06
N GLU A 11 -3.88 -11.91 -6.28
CA GLU A 11 -4.84 -10.99 -6.89
C GLU A 11 -5.31 -9.98 -5.83
N LEU A 12 -4.99 -8.72 -6.04
CA LEU A 12 -5.41 -7.63 -5.16
C LEU A 12 -6.73 -7.08 -5.67
N ASN A 13 -7.85 -7.73 -5.33
CA ASN A 13 -9.20 -7.22 -5.60
C ASN A 13 -10.11 -7.47 -4.38
N ALA A 14 -9.94 -6.70 -3.29
CA ALA A 14 -10.93 -6.69 -2.21
C ALA A 14 -12.20 -5.98 -2.71
N PRO A 15 -13.40 -6.56 -2.50
CA PRO A 15 -14.65 -5.89 -2.80
C PRO A 15 -14.75 -4.52 -2.11
N THR A 16 -15.45 -3.57 -2.74
CA THR A 16 -15.66 -2.24 -2.17
C THR A 16 -16.25 -2.31 -0.76
N GLY A 17 -15.62 -1.61 0.19
CA GLY A 17 -16.08 -1.56 1.59
C GLY A 17 -15.50 -2.66 2.48
N VAL A 18 -14.64 -3.53 1.95
CA VAL A 18 -13.98 -4.59 2.71
C VAL A 18 -12.54 -4.18 3.07
N PRO A 19 -12.12 -4.31 4.35
CA PRO A 19 -10.72 -4.10 4.73
C PRO A 19 -9.79 -5.08 4.02
N TRP A 20 -8.64 -4.56 3.58
CA TRP A 20 -7.56 -5.37 3.03
C TRP A 20 -6.81 -6.07 4.16
N THR A 21 -6.96 -7.39 4.25
CA THR A 21 -6.30 -8.23 5.25
C THR A 21 -5.67 -9.44 4.59
N GLU A 22 -4.54 -9.92 5.11
CA GLU A 22 -3.73 -11.00 4.46
C GLU A 22 -4.49 -12.33 4.34
N ASP A 23 -5.40 -12.61 5.29
CA ASP A 23 -6.30 -13.76 5.26
C ASP A 23 -7.26 -13.75 4.06
N ARG A 24 -7.40 -12.61 3.37
CA ARG A 24 -8.26 -12.42 2.18
C ARG A 24 -7.47 -12.36 0.88
N PHE A 25 -6.17 -12.61 0.91
CA PHE A 25 -5.35 -12.66 -0.29
C PHE A 25 -5.69 -13.89 -1.13
N ASP A 26 -6.13 -13.67 -2.37
CA ASP A 26 -6.37 -14.74 -3.33
C ASP A 26 -5.05 -15.15 -3.99
N LEU A 27 -4.37 -16.11 -3.37
CA LEU A 27 -3.08 -16.63 -3.80
C LEU A 27 -3.27 -17.65 -4.94
N LYS A 28 -2.82 -17.27 -6.12
CA LYS A 28 -2.81 -18.09 -7.34
C LYS A 28 -1.39 -18.48 -7.71
N THR A 29 -1.28 -19.54 -8.51
CA THR A 29 -0.03 -19.90 -9.17
C THR A 29 -0.19 -19.74 -10.67
N LEU A 30 0.70 -18.97 -11.28
CA LEU A 30 0.78 -18.81 -12.73
C LEU A 30 2.02 -19.54 -13.25
N THR A 31 1.98 -20.01 -14.49
CA THR A 31 3.17 -20.53 -15.17
C THR A 31 3.64 -19.52 -16.19
N TRP A 32 4.82 -18.94 -15.97
CA TRP A 32 5.41 -17.97 -16.90
C TRP A 32 6.45 -18.64 -17.78
N ARG A 33 6.51 -18.18 -19.04
CA ARG A 33 7.53 -18.57 -20.00
C ARG A 33 8.28 -17.31 -20.43
N ILE A 34 9.55 -17.21 -20.05
CA ILE A 34 10.36 -16.02 -20.26
C ILE A 34 11.60 -16.39 -21.08
N LYS A 35 11.96 -15.56 -22.06
CA LYS A 35 13.23 -15.72 -22.76
C LYS A 35 14.36 -15.20 -21.86
N PRO A 36 15.47 -15.93 -21.69
CA PRO A 36 16.57 -15.49 -20.82
C PRO A 36 17.10 -14.09 -21.11
N ARG A 37 17.11 -13.67 -22.39
CA ARG A 37 17.55 -12.33 -22.80
C ARG A 37 16.60 -11.19 -22.41
N GLU A 38 15.37 -11.52 -22.02
CA GLU A 38 14.32 -10.59 -21.59
C GLU A 38 14.11 -10.68 -20.07
N ALA A 39 14.90 -11.49 -19.36
CA ALA A 39 14.77 -11.71 -17.91
C ALA A 39 15.86 -10.95 -17.14
N ALA A 40 15.49 -10.37 -16.01
CA ALA A 40 16.41 -9.88 -15.00
C ALA A 40 16.04 -10.48 -13.63
N LEU A 41 17.05 -10.79 -12.81
CA LEU A 41 16.85 -11.23 -11.43
C LEU A 41 16.91 -9.99 -10.52
N VAL A 42 15.82 -9.73 -9.80
CA VAL A 42 15.76 -8.70 -8.77
C VAL A 42 15.60 -9.38 -7.43
N MET A 43 16.53 -9.12 -6.53
CA MET A 43 16.51 -9.58 -5.15
C MET A 43 16.10 -8.40 -4.27
N VAL A 44 14.98 -8.52 -3.57
CA VAL A 44 14.45 -7.49 -2.67
C VAL A 44 14.47 -8.05 -1.26
N ASP A 45 14.89 -7.22 -0.30
CA ASP A 45 14.94 -7.57 1.12
C ASP A 45 15.67 -8.89 1.42
N VAL A 46 16.82 -9.10 0.78
CA VAL A 46 17.70 -10.23 1.09
C VAL A 46 18.60 -9.84 2.26
N TRP A 47 18.11 -10.11 3.46
CA TRP A 47 18.83 -9.92 4.72
C TRP A 47 19.10 -11.29 5.35
N ASP A 48 20.29 -11.48 5.88
CA ASP A 48 20.65 -12.65 6.69
C ASP A 48 19.85 -12.70 8.00
N ILE A 49 19.56 -11.52 8.56
CA ILE A 49 18.63 -11.30 9.68
C ILE A 49 17.71 -10.15 9.29
N HIS A 50 16.43 -10.46 9.05
CA HIS A 50 15.46 -9.41 8.75
C HIS A 50 15.19 -8.58 10.01
N PRO A 51 15.40 -7.24 10.00
CA PRO A 51 15.31 -6.42 11.21
C PRO A 51 13.89 -6.27 11.76
N TYR A 52 12.88 -6.71 11.01
CA TYR A 52 11.48 -6.61 11.36
C TYR A 52 10.77 -7.96 11.22
N GLU A 53 10.04 -8.38 12.24
CA GLU A 53 9.30 -9.65 12.22
C GLU A 53 8.03 -9.59 11.34
N SER A 54 7.50 -8.39 11.08
CA SER A 54 6.29 -8.20 10.27
C SER A 54 6.31 -6.86 9.54
N HIS A 55 6.15 -6.90 8.22
CA HIS A 55 6.01 -5.70 7.38
C HIS A 55 4.75 -4.91 7.74
N LEU A 56 3.65 -5.58 8.10
CA LEU A 56 2.42 -4.91 8.54
C LEU A 56 2.62 -4.18 9.88
N LYS A 57 3.27 -4.83 10.86
CA LYS A 57 3.58 -4.18 12.14
C LYS A 57 4.47 -2.95 11.93
N ARG A 58 5.52 -3.09 11.11
CA ARG A 58 6.40 -1.97 10.78
C ARG A 58 5.66 -0.86 10.01
N GLY A 59 4.79 -1.23 9.08
CA GLY A 59 3.94 -0.28 8.35
C GLY A 59 2.98 0.47 9.26
N ALA A 60 2.38 -0.21 10.25
CA ALA A 60 1.52 0.39 11.26
C ALA A 60 2.29 1.39 12.14
N GLU A 61 3.48 1.02 12.62
CA GLU A 61 4.37 1.92 13.40
C GLU A 61 4.74 3.17 12.61
N ILE A 62 5.20 3.02 11.36
CA ILE A 62 5.53 4.15 10.47
C ILE A 62 4.30 5.03 10.23
N THR A 63 3.13 4.41 10.01
CA THR A 63 1.88 5.14 9.77
C THR A 63 1.47 5.91 11.02
N GLN A 64 1.60 5.33 12.21
CA GLN A 64 1.28 5.98 13.48
C GLN A 64 2.24 7.15 13.78
N GLU A 65 3.55 6.92 13.59
CA GLU A 65 4.57 7.95 13.71
C GLU A 65 4.29 9.13 12.76
N ARG A 66 3.98 8.85 11.49
CA ARG A 66 3.72 9.90 10.48
C ARG A 66 2.35 10.56 10.58
N SER A 67 1.32 9.86 11.07
CA SER A 67 -0.02 10.45 11.24
C SER A 67 -0.07 11.43 12.42
N SER A 68 0.77 11.24 13.43
CA SER A 68 0.96 12.23 14.51
C SER A 68 1.44 13.60 13.99
N VAL A 69 2.26 13.60 12.92
CA VAL A 69 2.74 14.84 12.24
C VAL A 69 1.60 15.56 11.52
N ARG A 70 0.62 14.82 10.96
CA ARG A 70 -0.50 15.43 10.23
C ARG A 70 -1.56 16.04 11.14
N ALA A 71 -1.70 15.53 12.37
CA ALA A 71 -2.60 16.10 13.38
C ALA A 71 -2.10 17.44 13.94
N ALA A 72 -0.78 17.64 14.02
CA ALA A 72 -0.18 18.91 14.45
C ALA A 72 -0.38 20.08 13.46
N GLY A 73 -0.78 19.80 12.21
CA GLY A 73 -1.08 20.83 11.19
C GLY A 73 -2.52 21.35 11.20
N ARG A 74 -3.42 20.80 12.02
CA ARG A 74 -4.81 21.28 12.12
C ARG A 74 -4.93 22.27 13.28
N MET A 75 -4.56 23.52 13.02
CA MET A 75 -4.83 24.63 13.95
C MET A 75 -6.34 24.68 14.26
N PRO A 76 -6.75 24.67 15.54
CA PRO A 76 -8.14 24.90 15.89
C PRO A 76 -8.47 26.38 15.72
N GLY A 77 -9.36 26.68 14.77
CA GLY A 77 -9.96 28.01 14.62
C GLY A 77 -9.42 28.83 13.45
N SER A 78 -10.00 28.63 12.26
CA SER A 78 -10.20 29.75 11.34
C SER A 78 -11.70 30.07 11.30
N PRO A 79 -12.12 31.33 11.49
CA PRO A 79 -13.54 31.66 11.48
C PRO A 79 -14.06 31.59 10.05
N SER A 80 -15.08 30.76 9.85
CA SER A 80 -15.91 30.70 8.65
C SER A 80 -16.56 32.07 8.40
N ARG A 81 -15.98 32.89 7.50
CA ARG A 81 -16.70 34.00 6.88
C ARG A 81 -17.82 33.42 6.01
N ARG A 82 -19.06 33.46 6.49
CA ARG A 82 -20.24 33.35 5.62
C ARG A 82 -20.27 34.59 4.73
N PRO A 83 -20.55 34.50 3.42
CA PRO A 83 -20.98 35.67 2.67
C PRO A 83 -22.35 36.08 3.20
N SER A 84 -22.41 37.27 3.79
CA SER A 84 -23.63 38.00 4.10
C SER A 84 -24.41 38.30 2.81
N GLY A 85 -25.73 38.29 2.93
CA GLY A 85 -26.68 38.21 1.82
C GLY A 85 -26.54 39.29 0.74
N ALA A 86 -26.82 38.87 -0.49
CA ALA A 86 -27.25 39.75 -1.55
C ALA A 86 -28.71 40.13 -1.28
N THR A 87 -28.94 41.32 -0.74
CA THR A 87 -30.23 41.99 -0.81
C THR A 87 -30.40 42.61 -2.19
N SER A 88 -31.49 42.22 -2.83
CA SER A 88 -32.18 42.86 -3.95
C SER A 88 -32.37 44.37 -3.75
N GLY A 89 -32.17 45.14 -4.82
CA GLY A 89 -32.50 46.55 -4.97
C GLY A 89 -32.14 47.04 -6.36
#